data_AF-A0A0F9PKI5-F1
#
_entry.id   AF-A0A0F9PKI5-F1
#
_cell.length_a   1.000
_cell.length_b   1.000
_cell.length_c   1.000
_cell.angle_alpha   90.00
_cell.angle_beta   90.00
_cell.angle_gamma   90.00
#
_symmetry.space_group_name_H-M   'P 1'
#
loop_
_entity.id
_entity.type
_entity.pdbx_description
1 polymer ?
#
loop_
_entity_poly.entity_id
_entity_poly.type
_entity_poly.pdbx_seq_one_letter_code
_entity_poly.pdbx_strand_id
1 'polypeptide(L)'
;MASTYAYTTIAALELFHGGIDYEATFSNYTDSVVEAQITQAERWVNTFCIQTFTGSIPDGVVYATLYMSRHFMNVLMLDDGFLEELPRTYEKVVKKCNEALKNNKVDIPYTNSIGDYDLRVLRG
;
A
#
# COMPACT_ATOMS: atom_id res chain seq x y z
N MET A 1 -6.12 -15.41 6.29
CA MET A 1 -4.68 -15.29 5.95
C MET A 1 -4.30 -13.88 6.32
N ALA A 2 -3.34 -13.68 7.23
CA ALA A 2 -2.92 -12.32 7.61
C ALA A 2 -2.21 -11.60 6.45
N SER A 3 -2.29 -10.28 6.40
CA SER A 3 -1.53 -9.45 5.47
C SER A 3 -0.02 -9.77 5.51
N THR A 4 0.65 -9.60 4.36
CA THR A 4 2.05 -10.06 4.20
C THR A 4 3.02 -9.29 5.11
N TYR A 5 2.80 -7.99 5.29
CA TYR A 5 3.71 -7.12 6.04
C TYR A 5 3.13 -6.62 7.37
N ALA A 6 1.84 -6.86 7.61
CA ALA A 6 1.15 -6.50 8.85
C ALA A 6 1.25 -5.01 9.23
N TYR A 7 1.20 -4.12 8.23
CA TYR A 7 1.20 -2.66 8.48
C TYR A 7 -0.14 -2.19 9.04
N THR A 8 -1.20 -2.94 8.80
CA THR A 8 -2.53 -2.69 9.34
C THR A 8 -3.31 -4.01 9.45
N THR A 9 -4.54 -3.93 9.94
CA THR A 9 -5.44 -5.08 10.15
C THR A 9 -6.77 -4.85 9.43
N ILE A 10 -7.53 -5.92 9.20
CA ILE A 10 -8.91 -5.86 8.67
C ILE A 10 -9.76 -4.90 9.51
N ALA A 11 -9.79 -5.08 10.83
CA ALA A 11 -10.57 -4.25 11.74
C ALA A 11 -10.22 -2.75 11.65
N ALA A 12 -8.93 -2.43 11.47
CA ALA A 12 -8.51 -1.04 11.28
C ALA A 12 -8.99 -0.46 9.94
N LEU A 13 -8.97 -1.26 8.87
CA LEU A 13 -9.49 -0.88 7.56
C LEU A 13 -11.00 -0.67 7.60
N GLU A 14 -11.74 -1.58 8.22
CA GLU A 14 -13.18 -1.52 8.41
C GLU A 14 -13.61 -0.26 9.15
N LEU A 15 -12.97 0.02 10.29
CA LEU A 15 -13.17 1.26 11.04
C LEU A 15 -12.84 2.49 10.19
N PHE A 16 -11.71 2.45 9.47
CA PHE A 16 -11.28 3.54 8.59
C PHE A 16 -12.23 3.77 7.40
N HIS A 17 -12.91 2.71 6.95
CA HIS A 17 -13.92 2.76 5.92
C HIS A 17 -15.33 3.09 6.45
N GLY A 18 -15.41 3.74 7.62
CA GLY A 18 -16.68 4.19 8.19
C GLY A 18 -17.37 3.17 9.08
N GLY A 19 -16.62 2.15 9.55
CA GLY A 19 -17.15 1.12 10.45
C GLY A 19 -17.96 0.04 9.72
N ILE A 20 -17.64 -0.23 8.46
CA ILE A 20 -18.25 -1.32 7.70
C ILE A 20 -17.64 -2.65 8.15
N ASP A 21 -18.47 -3.67 8.36
CA ASP A 21 -18.04 -5.05 8.46
C ASP A 21 -18.18 -5.67 7.07
N TYR A 22 -17.05 -5.95 6.39
CA TYR A 22 -17.10 -6.34 4.98
C TYR A 22 -17.74 -7.69 4.78
N GLU A 23 -17.38 -8.68 5.61
CA GLU A 23 -17.87 -10.05 5.48
C GLU A 23 -19.35 -10.14 5.84
N ALA A 24 -19.78 -9.40 6.87
CA ALA A 24 -21.20 -9.35 7.26
C ALA A 24 -22.06 -8.57 6.25
N THR A 25 -21.51 -7.53 5.62
CA THR A 25 -22.25 -6.71 4.65
C THR A 25 -22.29 -7.36 3.26
N PHE A 26 -21.20 -7.99 2.86
CA PHE A 26 -21.03 -8.57 1.53
C PHE A 26 -20.36 -9.94 1.65
N SER A 27 -21.14 -11.01 1.46
CA SER A 27 -20.67 -12.40 1.64
C SER A 27 -19.47 -12.79 0.77
N ASN A 28 -19.20 -12.04 -0.30
CA ASN A 28 -18.08 -12.27 -1.22
C ASN A 28 -16.77 -11.67 -0.69
N TYR A 29 -16.84 -10.70 0.22
CA TYR A 29 -15.66 -10.06 0.83
C TYR A 29 -15.29 -10.72 2.14
N THR A 30 -14.97 -12.01 2.03
CA THR A 30 -14.34 -12.76 3.12
C THR A 30 -13.07 -12.06 3.60
N ASP A 31 -12.65 -12.34 4.83
CA ASP A 31 -11.38 -11.87 5.37
C ASP A 31 -10.20 -12.05 4.41
N SER A 32 -10.17 -13.17 3.68
CA SER A 32 -9.10 -13.46 2.73
C SER A 32 -9.02 -12.47 1.56
N VAL A 33 -10.17 -11.96 1.10
CA VAL A 33 -10.26 -10.98 0.02
C VAL A 33 -9.81 -9.61 0.54
N VAL A 34 -10.28 -9.23 1.73
CA VAL A 34 -9.88 -7.96 2.36
C VAL A 34 -8.38 -7.92 2.64
N GLU A 35 -7.83 -9.02 3.16
CA GLU A 35 -6.38 -9.16 3.43
C GLU A 35 -5.54 -9.15 2.15
N ALA A 36 -6.07 -9.65 1.04
CA ALA A 36 -5.41 -9.55 -0.26
C ALA A 36 -5.31 -8.08 -0.73
N GLN A 37 -6.34 -7.26 -0.48
CA GLN A 37 -6.28 -5.83 -0.80
C GLN A 37 -5.32 -5.07 0.13
N ILE A 38 -5.28 -5.43 1.43
CA ILE A 38 -4.29 -4.89 2.37
C ILE A 38 -2.87 -5.23 1.90
N THR A 39 -2.62 -6.48 1.53
CA THR A 39 -1.30 -6.91 1.03
C THR A 39 -0.89 -6.14 -0.23
N GLN A 40 -1.81 -5.87 -1.15
CA GLN A 40 -1.52 -5.05 -2.34
C GLN A 40 -1.15 -3.61 -1.97
N ALA A 41 -1.86 -3.01 -1.01
CA ALA A 41 -1.54 -1.68 -0.50
C ALA A 41 -0.16 -1.63 0.17
N GLU A 42 0.19 -2.63 0.98
CA GLU A 42 1.51 -2.74 1.61
C GLU A 42 2.64 -2.79 0.56
N ARG A 43 2.45 -3.58 -0.50
CA ARG A 43 3.42 -3.64 -1.62
C ARG A 43 3.57 -2.31 -2.32
N TRP A 44 2.46 -1.59 -2.53
CA TRP A 44 2.50 -0.25 -3.11
C TRP A 44 3.31 0.71 -2.22
N VAL A 45 3.07 0.70 -0.91
CA VAL A 45 3.82 1.53 0.05
C VAL A 45 5.30 1.18 0.06
N ASN A 46 5.64 -0.12 0.07
CA ASN A 46 7.03 -0.57 0.03
C ASN A 46 7.74 -0.13 -1.24
N THR A 47 7.04 -0.19 -2.38
CA THR A 47 7.57 0.27 -3.66
C THR A 47 7.81 1.78 -3.63
N PHE A 48 6.89 2.55 -3.06
CA PHE A 48 7.04 4.00 -2.93
C PHE A 48 8.19 4.40 -2.00
N CYS A 49 8.31 3.73 -0.86
CA CYS A 49 9.33 4.02 0.14
C CYS A 49 10.70 3.39 -0.18
N ILE A 50 10.75 2.44 -1.11
CA ILE A 50 11.92 1.62 -1.46
C ILE A 50 12.48 0.88 -0.23
N GLN A 51 11.59 0.49 0.69
CA GLN A 51 11.93 -0.28 1.88
C GLN A 51 10.71 -0.99 2.44
N THR A 52 10.96 -2.00 3.28
CA THR A 52 9.96 -2.65 4.12
C THR A 52 10.11 -2.19 5.56
N PHE A 53 9.00 -2.04 6.28
CA PHE A 53 9.00 -1.62 7.68
C PHE A 53 8.79 -2.86 8.58
N THR A 54 9.47 -2.90 9.73
CA THR A 54 9.32 -3.98 10.71
C THR A 54 9.29 -3.40 12.13
N GLY A 55 8.68 -4.11 13.08
CA GLY A 55 8.54 -3.62 14.44
C GLY A 55 7.50 -2.49 14.54
N SER A 56 7.89 -1.34 15.10
CA SER A 56 7.00 -0.18 15.22
C SER A 56 6.82 0.48 13.85
N ILE A 57 5.69 0.22 13.20
CA ILE A 57 5.39 0.76 11.88
C ILE A 57 5.09 2.27 11.99
N PRO A 58 5.72 3.13 11.16
CA PRO A 58 5.45 4.56 11.21
C PRO A 58 3.99 4.90 10.89
N ASP A 59 3.41 5.87 11.59
CA ASP A 59 2.00 6.28 11.38
C ASP A 59 1.70 6.66 9.92
N GLY A 60 2.65 7.30 9.23
CA GLY A 60 2.51 7.64 7.81
C GLY A 60 2.38 6.41 6.90
N VAL A 61 3.08 5.32 7.23
CA VAL A 61 3.02 4.02 6.54
C VAL A 61 1.68 3.36 6.79
N VAL A 62 1.22 3.33 8.05
CA VAL A 62 -0.11 2.80 8.42
C VAL A 62 -1.21 3.57 7.70
N TYR A 63 -1.15 4.91 7.74
CA TYR A 63 -2.13 5.79 7.11
C TYR A 63 -2.21 5.61 5.60
N ALA A 64 -1.05 5.59 4.92
CA ALA A 64 -1.01 5.37 3.48
C ALA A 64 -1.52 3.99 3.08
N THR A 65 -1.18 2.95 3.87
CA THR A 65 -1.68 1.59 3.66
C THR A 65 -3.20 1.57 3.77
N LEU A 66 -3.78 2.12 4.83
CA LEU A 66 -5.25 2.20 5.00
C LEU A 66 -5.96 2.92 3.85
N TYR A 67 -5.42 4.06 3.41
CA TYR A 67 -5.97 4.81 2.29
C TYR A 67 -5.95 4.02 0.98
N MET A 68 -4.85 3.33 0.70
CA MET A 68 -4.70 2.57 -0.53
C MET A 68 -5.52 1.28 -0.49
N SER A 69 -5.55 0.57 0.65
CA SER A 69 -6.42 -0.60 0.85
C SER A 69 -7.88 -0.25 0.64
N ARG A 70 -8.34 0.87 1.21
CA ARG A 70 -9.72 1.35 1.00
C ARG A 70 -9.99 1.66 -0.47
N HIS A 71 -9.02 2.24 -1.18
CA HIS A 71 -9.17 2.51 -2.60
C HIS A 71 -9.31 1.21 -3.40
N PHE A 72 -8.47 0.21 -3.16
CA PHE A 72 -8.56 -1.08 -3.82
C PHE A 72 -9.88 -1.81 -3.51
N MET A 73 -10.34 -1.74 -2.25
CA MET A 73 -11.67 -2.26 -1.91
C MET A 73 -12.78 -1.52 -2.67
N ASN A 74 -12.73 -0.20 -2.80
CA ASN A 74 -13.72 0.55 -3.57
C ASN A 74 -13.70 0.20 -5.06
N VAL A 75 -12.52 -0.08 -5.63
CA VAL A 75 -12.41 -0.54 -7.02
C VAL A 75 -13.06 -1.91 -7.18
N LEU A 76 -12.76 -2.85 -6.28
CA LEU A 76 -13.42 -4.17 -6.29
C LEU A 76 -14.94 -4.04 -6.15
N MET A 77 -15.40 -3.18 -5.24
CA MET A 77 -16.82 -2.91 -5.03
C MET A 77 -17.50 -2.26 -6.23
N LEU A 78 -16.80 -1.41 -6.98
CA LEU A 78 -17.30 -0.84 -8.22
C LEU A 78 -17.43 -1.92 -9.29
N ASP A 79 -16.39 -2.75 -9.47
CA ASP A 79 -16.38 -3.83 -10.47
C ASP A 79 -17.48 -4.87 -10.21
N ASP A 80 -17.74 -5.17 -8.93
CA ASP A 80 -18.80 -6.09 -8.50
C ASP A 80 -20.21 -5.43 -8.46
N GLY A 81 -20.31 -4.13 -8.75
CA GLY A 81 -21.58 -3.39 -8.83
C GLY A 81 -22.19 -2.97 -7.49
N PHE A 82 -21.42 -3.01 -6.40
CA PHE A 82 -21.83 -2.48 -5.09
C PHE A 82 -21.62 -0.97 -4.94
N LEU A 83 -20.88 -0.35 -5.85
CA LEU A 83 -20.73 1.09 -5.98
C LEU A 83 -21.07 1.53 -7.41
N GLU A 84 -21.69 2.69 -7.56
CA GLU A 84 -21.93 3.30 -8.89
C GLU A 84 -20.71 4.09 -9.37
N GLU A 85 -19.96 4.68 -8.45
CA GLU A 85 -18.75 5.46 -8.73
C GLU A 85 -17.72 5.36 -7.59
N LEU A 86 -16.45 5.64 -7.90
CA LEU A 86 -15.40 5.70 -6.90
C LEU A 86 -15.53 6.99 -6.05
N PRO A 87 -15.58 6.89 -4.71
CA PRO A 87 -15.66 8.07 -3.84
C PRO A 87 -14.51 9.07 -4.02
N ARG A 88 -13.34 8.58 -4.44
CA ARG A 88 -12.15 9.38 -4.74
C ARG A 88 -11.38 8.78 -5.90
N THR A 89 -10.89 9.65 -6.79
CA THR A 89 -10.00 9.26 -7.87
C THR A 89 -8.65 8.78 -7.32
N TYR A 90 -8.01 7.88 -8.06
CA TYR A 90 -6.69 7.35 -7.72
C TYR A 90 -5.66 8.46 -7.46
N GLU A 91 -5.63 9.50 -8.30
CA GLU A 91 -4.70 10.64 -8.13
C GLU A 91 -4.85 11.35 -6.77
N LYS A 92 -6.10 11.53 -6.30
CA LYS A 92 -6.35 12.15 -4.99
C LYS A 92 -5.92 11.25 -3.83
N VAL A 93 -6.06 9.93 -3.99
CA VAL A 93 -5.60 8.94 -3.01
C VAL A 93 -4.08 8.92 -2.95
N VAL A 94 -3.42 8.80 -4.10
CA VAL A 94 -1.95 8.83 -4.22
C VAL A 94 -1.37 10.11 -3.65
N LYS A 95 -1.97 11.27 -3.93
CA LYS A 95 -1.49 12.54 -3.37
C LYS A 95 -1.45 12.52 -1.83
N LYS A 96 -2.52 12.04 -1.19
CA LYS A 96 -2.57 11.92 0.28
C LYS A 96 -1.56 10.91 0.82
N CYS A 97 -1.38 9.79 0.14
CA CYS A 97 -0.40 8.78 0.53
C CYS A 97 1.03 9.35 0.42
N ASN A 98 1.36 10.03 -0.68
CA ASN A 98 2.66 10.64 -0.89
C ASN A 98 2.98 11.71 0.17
N GLU A 99 1.99 12.53 0.54
CA GLU A 99 2.13 13.51 1.63
C GLU A 99 2.43 12.82 2.97
N ALA A 100 1.76 11.72 3.28
CA ALA A 100 1.99 10.94 4.49
C ALA A 100 3.34 10.21 4.51
N LEU A 101 3.81 9.74 3.36
CA LEU A 101 5.04 8.94 3.21
C LEU A 101 6.29 9.77 2.96
N LYS A 102 6.16 11.11 2.83
CA LYS A 102 7.28 11.99 2.45
C LYS A 102 8.53 11.82 3.33
N ASN A 103 8.34 11.57 4.62
CA ASN A 103 9.44 11.40 5.58
C ASN A 103 9.96 9.96 5.68
N ASN A 104 9.28 9.00 5.04
CA ASN A 104 9.60 7.57 5.08
C ASN A 104 10.17 7.05 3.76
N LYS A 105 10.30 7.92 2.75
CA LYS A 105 10.91 7.57 1.48
C LYS A 105 12.42 7.53 1.62
N VAL A 106 13.04 6.41 1.24
CA VAL A 106 14.48 6.33 1.07
C VAL A 106 14.84 6.89 -0.30
N ASP A 107 15.66 7.94 -0.34
CA ASP A 107 16.29 8.38 -1.58
C ASP A 107 17.57 7.57 -1.77
N ILE A 108 17.64 6.76 -2.82
CA ILE A 108 18.87 6.08 -3.22
C ILE A 108 19.66 7.06 -4.09
N PRO A 109 20.77 7.65 -3.62
CA PRO A 109 21.66 8.38 -4.50
C PRO A 109 22.28 7.37 -5.46
N TYR A 110 21.91 7.45 -6.74
CA TYR A 110 22.62 6.71 -7.77
C TYR A 110 23.99 7.36 -7.94
N THR A 111 24.98 6.93 -7.13
CA THR A 111 26.37 7.25 -7.39
C THR A 111 26.79 6.48 -8.64
N ASN A 112 26.67 7.13 -9.79
CA ASN A 112 27.31 6.69 -11.02
C ASN A 112 28.84 6.76 -10.82
N SER A 113 29.43 5.81 -10.11
CA SER A 113 30.85 5.49 -10.28
C SER A 113 30.98 4.86 -11.66
N ILE A 114 31.28 5.69 -12.66
CA ILE A 114 31.69 5.24 -14.00
C ILE A 114 32.91 4.29 -13.89
N GLY A 115 33.63 4.30 -12.76
CA GLY A 115 34.75 3.40 -12.47
C GLY A 115 34.36 1.93 -12.27
N ASP A 116 33.12 1.63 -11.87
CA ASP A 116 32.72 0.24 -11.57
C ASP A 116 32.44 -0.59 -12.84
N TYR A 117 32.34 0.07 -14.00
CA TYR A 117 32.11 -0.56 -15.30
C TYR A 117 33.35 -0.60 -16.20
N ASP A 118 34.53 -0.19 -15.72
CA ASP A 118 35.75 -0.29 -16.54
C ASP A 118 36.30 -1.73 -16.55
N LEU A 119 35.81 -2.51 -17.51
CA LEU A 119 36.27 -3.87 -17.81
C LEU A 119 37.77 -3.96 -18.15
N ARG A 120 38.49 -2.84 -18.30
CA ARG A 120 39.95 -2.82 -18.45
C ARG A 120 40.69 -3.11 -17.14
N VAL A 121 40.08 -2.87 -15.98
CA VAL A 121 40.68 -3.18 -14.67
C VAL A 121 40.64 -4.68 -14.36
N LEU A 122 39.70 -5.42 -14.96
CA LEU A 122 39.53 -6.87 -14.79
C LEU A 122 40.41 -7.72 -15.73
N ARG A 123 41.26 -7.10 -16.56
CA ARG A 123 42.20 -7.77 -17.47
C ARG A 123 43.68 -7.49 -17.12
N GLY A 124 43.96 -7.24 -15.85
CA GLY A 124 45.32 -7.29 -15.31
C GLY A 124 45.87 -8.71 -15.31
#